data_AF-A0A356NZ20-F1
#
_entry.id   AF-A0A356NZ20-F1
#
_cell.length_a   1.000
_cell.length_b   1.000
_cell.length_c   1.000
_cell.angle_alpha   90.00
_cell.angle_beta   90.00
_cell.angle_gamma   90.00
#
_symmetry.space_group_name_H-M   'P 1'
#
loop_
_entity.id
_entity.type
_entity.pdbx_description
1 polymer ?
#
loop_
_entity_poly.entity_id
_entity_poly.type
_entity_poly.pdbx_seq_one_letter_code
_entity_poly.pdbx_strand_id
1 'polypeptide(L)'
;MAEISCISPIDGAVVAVRQAMDAAAATATIKAARATQTAWAARPLDERIALVNAGVKALGAANDEIVPELARMMGRPVRYGGEFGG
;
A
#
# COMPACT_ATOMS: atom_id res chain seq x y z
N MET A 1 4.27 -21.99 0.75
CA MET A 1 4.27 -20.57 1.14
C MET A 1 3.31 -20.41 2.30
N ALA A 2 3.64 -19.63 3.32
CA ALA A 2 2.74 -19.42 4.46
C ALA A 2 1.66 -18.42 4.07
N GLU A 3 0.43 -18.63 4.51
CA GLU A 3 -0.66 -17.68 4.31
C GLU A 3 -0.71 -16.68 5.47
N ILE A 4 -0.95 -15.41 5.15
CA ILE A 4 -1.12 -14.31 6.09
C ILE A 4 -2.54 -13.81 5.96
N SER A 5 -3.34 -14.02 7.00
CA SER A 5 -4.73 -13.57 7.08
C SER A 5 -4.84 -12.33 7.96
N CYS A 6 -5.40 -11.26 7.41
CA CYS A 6 -5.80 -10.08 8.17
C CYS A 6 -7.23 -10.31 8.68
N ILE A 7 -7.37 -10.33 10.00
CA ILE A 7 -8.64 -10.59 10.68
C ILE A 7 -9.09 -9.29 11.33
N SER A 8 -10.33 -8.90 11.08
CA SER A 8 -10.92 -7.70 11.67
C SER A 8 -11.04 -7.84 13.19
N PRO A 9 -10.56 -6.86 13.97
CA PRO A 9 -10.77 -6.85 15.41
C PRO A 9 -12.21 -6.46 15.79
N ILE A 10 -13.04 -6.02 14.83
CA ILE A 10 -14.43 -5.59 15.10
C ILE A 10 -15.34 -6.80 15.27
N ASP A 11 -15.22 -7.79 14.40
CA ASP A 11 -16.15 -8.92 14.30
C ASP A 11 -15.48 -10.27 14.03
N GLY A 12 -14.14 -10.32 13.91
CA GLY A 12 -13.39 -11.54 13.61
C GLY A 12 -13.44 -11.97 12.14
N ALA A 13 -14.02 -11.16 11.24
CA ALA A 13 -14.07 -11.49 9.81
C ALA A 13 -12.67 -11.42 9.17
N VAL A 14 -12.41 -12.28 8.18
CA VAL A 14 -11.20 -12.19 7.35
C VAL A 14 -11.39 -11.09 6.32
N VAL A 15 -10.57 -10.04 6.37
CA VAL A 15 -10.65 -8.87 5.49
C VAL A 15 -9.62 -8.89 4.37
N ALA A 16 -8.53 -9.64 4.53
CA ALA A 16 -7.57 -9.91 3.46
C ALA A 16 -6.82 -11.21 3.72
N VAL A 17 -6.43 -11.88 2.64
CA VAL A 17 -5.55 -13.06 2.67
C VAL A 17 -4.43 -12.84 1.66
N ARG A 18 -3.18 -13.02 2.09
CA ARG A 18 -2.00 -12.90 1.22
C ARG A 18 -1.05 -14.07 1.41
N GLN A 19 -0.47 -14.54 0.32
CA GLN A 19 0.59 -15.53 0.39
C GLN A 19 1.91 -14.83 0.73
N ALA A 20 2.62 -15.33 1.74
CA ALA A 20 3.97 -14.91 2.03
C ALA A 20 4.87 -15.30 0.86
N MET A 21 5.62 -14.34 0.34
CA MET A 21 6.61 -14.59 -0.69
C MET A 21 7.66 -15.57 -0.18
N ASP A 22 8.04 -16.54 -0.99
CA ASP A 22 9.26 -17.30 -0.71
C ASP A 22 10.51 -16.43 -0.91
N ALA A 23 11.64 -16.92 -0.39
CA ALA A 23 12.90 -16.19 -0.43
C ALA A 23 13.39 -15.91 -1.87
N ALA A 24 13.12 -16.83 -2.81
CA ALA A 24 13.55 -16.68 -4.20
C ALA A 24 12.75 -15.59 -4.92
N ALA A 25 11.43 -15.59 -4.76
CA ALA A 25 10.52 -14.58 -5.30
C ALA A 25 10.79 -13.20 -4.70
N ALA A 26 11.04 -13.12 -3.38
CA ALA A 26 11.42 -11.87 -2.72
C ALA A 26 12.75 -11.32 -3.29
N THR A 27 13.76 -12.19 -3.43
CA THR A 27 15.06 -11.81 -4.00
C THR A 27 14.94 -11.33 -5.45
N ALA A 28 14.15 -12.03 -6.27
CA ALA A 28 13.91 -11.64 -7.66
C ALA A 28 13.21 -10.27 -7.76
N THR A 29 12.23 -10.00 -6.90
CA THR A 29 11.51 -8.72 -6.85
C THR A 29 12.45 -7.57 -6.48
N ILE A 30 13.28 -7.76 -5.45
CA ILE A 30 14.29 -6.77 -5.04
C ILE A 30 15.30 -6.52 -6.17
N LYS A 31 15.75 -7.58 -6.86
CA LYS A 31 16.66 -7.44 -8.00
C LYS A 31 16.05 -6.61 -9.13
N ALA A 32 14.78 -6.85 -9.46
CA ALA A 32 14.06 -6.08 -10.48
C ALA A 32 13.88 -4.61 -10.08
N ALA A 33 13.52 -4.34 -8.82
CA ALA A 33 13.43 -2.98 -8.30
C ALA A 33 14.78 -2.25 -8.36
N ARG A 34 15.89 -2.92 -8.00
CA ARG A 34 17.24 -2.34 -8.13
C ARG A 34 17.63 -2.06 -9.57
N ALA A 35 17.32 -2.96 -10.50
CA ALA A 35 17.62 -2.77 -11.91
C ALA A 35 16.89 -1.55 -12.52
N THR A 36 15.67 -1.27 -12.06
CA THR A 36 14.88 -0.12 -12.52
C THR A 36 15.22 1.18 -11.80
N GLN A 37 15.89 1.12 -10.64
CA GLN A 37 16.23 2.29 -9.83
C GLN A 37 17.10 3.30 -10.59
N THR A 38 18.07 2.85 -11.39
CA THR A 38 18.91 3.75 -12.20
C THR A 38 18.09 4.57 -13.20
N ALA A 39 17.14 3.92 -13.87
CA ALA A 39 16.25 4.60 -14.82
C ALA A 39 15.31 5.59 -14.11
N TRP A 40 14.84 5.26 -12.90
CA TRP A 40 14.09 6.19 -12.06
C TRP A 40 14.93 7.38 -11.61
N ALA A 41 16.18 7.16 -11.19
CA ALA A 41 17.08 8.20 -10.73
C ALA A 41 17.50 9.17 -11.84
N ALA A 42 17.58 8.69 -13.08
CA ALA A 42 17.90 9.50 -14.25
C ALA A 42 16.75 10.44 -14.67
N ARG A 43 15.53 10.27 -14.14
CA ARG A 43 14.41 11.16 -14.44
C ARG A 43 14.66 12.56 -13.88
N PRO A 44 14.29 13.62 -14.62
CA PRO A 44 14.26 14.98 -14.10
C PRO A 44 13.48 15.09 -12.78
N LEU A 45 13.92 15.99 -11.90
CA LEU A 45 13.32 16.14 -10.57
C LEU A 45 11.84 16.56 -10.65
N ASP A 46 11.51 17.46 -11.57
CA ASP A 46 10.14 17.90 -11.85
C ASP A 46 9.23 16.74 -12.30
N GLU A 47 9.74 15.83 -13.14
CA GLU A 47 8.99 14.63 -13.53
C GLU A 47 8.70 13.73 -12.32
N ARG A 48 9.72 13.50 -11.46
CA ARG A 48 9.52 12.69 -10.25
C ARG A 48 8.51 13.33 -9.29
N ILE A 49 8.56 14.65 -9.11
CA ILE A 49 7.59 15.40 -8.32
C ILE A 49 6.19 15.23 -8.90
N ALA A 50 6.03 15.39 -10.22
CA ALA A 50 4.74 15.25 -10.89
C ALA A 50 4.15 13.84 -10.70
N LEU A 51 4.96 12.78 -10.81
CA LEU A 51 4.52 11.41 -10.62
C LEU A 51 4.12 11.12 -9.17
N VAL A 52 4.89 11.59 -8.19
CA VAL A 52 4.54 11.44 -6.77
C VAL A 52 3.26 12.20 -6.44
N ASN A 53 3.11 13.44 -6.90
CA ASN A 53 1.89 14.23 -6.71
C ASN A 53 0.68 13.58 -7.38
N ALA A 54 0.84 12.98 -8.56
CA ALA A 54 -0.21 12.22 -9.20
C ALA A 54 -0.64 11.01 -8.35
N GLY A 55 0.32 10.30 -7.74
CA GLY A 55 0.05 9.22 -6.80
C GLY A 55 -0.70 9.69 -5.54
N VAL A 56 -0.26 10.80 -4.95
CA VAL A 56 -0.95 11.42 -3.78
C VAL A 56 -2.38 11.82 -4.13
N LYS A 57 -2.59 12.43 -5.31
CA LYS A 57 -3.93 12.79 -5.79
C LYS A 57 -4.82 11.56 -5.98
N ALA A 58 -4.28 10.49 -6.57
CA ALA A 58 -5.01 9.24 -6.76
C ALA A 58 -5.39 8.60 -5.41
N LEU A 59 -4.47 8.60 -4.44
CA LEU A 59 -4.72 8.10 -3.09
C LEU A 59 -5.81 8.92 -2.38
N GLY A 60 -5.74 10.25 -2.46
CA GLY A 60 -6.76 11.13 -1.89
C GLY A 60 -8.14 10.97 -2.53
N ALA A 61 -8.20 10.69 -3.85
CA ALA A 61 -9.46 10.42 -4.54
C ALA A 61 -10.12 9.10 -4.11
N ALA A 62 -9.33 8.11 -3.66
CA ALA A 62 -9.81 6.82 -3.17
C ALA A 62 -10.09 6.81 -1.65
N ASN A 63 -10.01 7.97 -0.97
CA ASN A 63 -10.05 8.02 0.48
C ASN A 63 -11.39 7.51 1.06
N ASP A 64 -12.52 7.81 0.42
CA ASP A 64 -13.84 7.35 0.89
C ASP A 64 -14.00 5.82 0.86
N GLU A 65 -13.22 5.14 0.03
CA GLU A 65 -13.16 3.67 -0.03
C GLU A 65 -12.13 3.11 0.97
N ILE A 66 -10.96 3.74 1.06
CA ILE A 66 -9.85 3.27 1.90
C ILE A 66 -10.17 3.41 3.39
N VAL A 67 -10.82 4.48 3.82
CA VAL A 67 -11.08 4.73 5.26
C VAL A 67 -11.96 3.63 5.89
N PRO A 68 -13.10 3.23 5.30
CA PRO A 68 -13.86 2.09 5.79
C PRO A 68 -13.08 0.78 5.81
N GLU A 69 -12.24 0.52 4.80
CA GLU A 69 -11.42 -0.70 4.76
C GLU A 69 -10.37 -0.73 5.87
N LEU A 70 -9.64 0.37 6.09
CA LEU A 70 -8.68 0.50 7.18
C LEU A 70 -9.37 0.34 8.55
N ALA A 71 -10.56 0.94 8.71
CA ALA A 71 -11.35 0.77 9.92
C ALA A 71 -11.67 -0.72 10.18
N ARG A 72 -12.05 -1.48 9.15
CA ARG A 72 -12.27 -2.93 9.27
C ARG A 72 -10.99 -3.69 9.62
N MET A 73 -9.84 -3.31 9.05
CA MET A 73 -8.56 -3.98 9.31
C MET A 73 -8.02 -3.72 10.72
N MET A 74 -8.25 -2.53 11.28
CA MET A 74 -7.54 -2.05 12.47
C MET A 74 -8.46 -1.71 13.67
N GLY A 75 -9.78 -1.66 13.47
CA GLY A 75 -10.77 -1.33 14.50
C GLY A 75 -10.89 0.16 14.84
N ARG A 76 -10.12 1.04 14.17
CA ARG A 76 -10.21 2.50 14.37
C ARG A 76 -11.51 3.03 13.74
N PRO A 77 -12.34 3.80 14.48
CA PRO A 77 -13.58 4.34 13.92
C PRO A 77 -13.37 5.26 12.69
N VAL A 78 -14.21 5.10 11.67
CA VAL A 78 -14.22 5.89 10.41
C VAL A 78 -14.29 7.39 10.65
N ARG A 79 -14.97 7.83 11.73
CA ARG A 79 -15.10 9.27 12.07
C ARG A 79 -13.77 9.98 12.33
N TYR A 80 -12.69 9.23 12.56
CA TYR A 80 -11.35 9.78 12.68
C TYR A 80 -10.61 9.86 11.33
N GLY A 81 -11.31 9.62 10.23
CA GLY A 81 -10.78 9.68 8.86
C GLY A 81 -9.76 8.58 8.56
N GLY A 82 -9.07 8.75 7.44
CA GLY A 82 -7.90 7.95 7.06
C GLY A 82 -6.61 8.51 7.62
N GLU A 83 -5.49 8.00 7.12
CA GLU A 83 -4.15 8.56 7.39
C GLU A 83 -3.82 9.75 6.47
N PHE A 84 -4.74 10.11 5.57
CA PHE A 84 -4.57 11.20 4.63
C PHE A 84 -4.83 12.56 5.33
N GLY A 85 -3.76 13.17 5.85
CA GLY A 85 -3.81 14.49 6.50
C GLY A 85 -3.19 14.58 7.90
N GLY A 86 -2.80 13.45 8.50
CA GLY A 86 -2.29 13.36 9.88
C GLY A 86 -3.37 13.00 10.89
#